data_AF-A0A7S2DZX8-F1
#
_entry.id   AF-A0A7S2DZX8-F1
#
_cell.length_a   1.000
_cell.length_b   1.000
_cell.length_c   1.000
_cell.angle_alpha   90.00
_cell.angle_beta   90.00
_cell.angle_gamma   90.00
#
_symmetry.space_group_name_H-M   'P 1'
#
loop_
_entity.id
_entity.type
_entity.pdbx_description
1 polymer ?
#
loop_
_entity_poly.entity_id
_entity_poly.type
_entity_poly.pdbx_seq_one_letter_code
_entity_poly.pdbx_strand_id
1 'polypeptide(L)'
;RYARREVAAAARRELGRLIKLKESALATNTASVRDDRYVLQVLAKQRHQVAGTVRDVSASGATLFIEPKGIEPTNTKLRQLAKREAAIERAVRKRLSALVGETKTAAELHSLQTAITTVDLAAARCRYSAKLHGQPVRFCGAAEGQGLQLTALRHPLIVWPSRGETVNASRMVPMEISVPPSVRSVVITGPNTGGKTVCLKTLGMAALMAKAGLRVLCEPTATGEPVLVPHYSAVMADIGDDQS
;
A
#
# COMPACT_ATOMS: atom_id res chain seq x y z
N ARG A 1 -16.77 26.96 -5.85
CA ARG A 1 -17.32 25.66 -6.30
C ARG A 1 -18.59 25.79 -7.14
N TYR A 2 -19.72 26.26 -6.60
CA TYR A 2 -20.99 26.39 -7.36
C TYR A 2 -20.85 27.24 -8.64
N ALA A 3 -20.38 28.48 -8.51
CA ALA A 3 -20.13 29.37 -9.66
C ALA A 3 -19.18 28.77 -10.72
N ARG A 4 -18.18 27.96 -10.32
CA ARG A 4 -17.27 27.29 -11.27
C ARG A 4 -18.00 26.20 -12.05
N ARG A 5 -18.91 25.45 -11.41
CA ARG A 5 -19.72 24.42 -12.07
C ARG A 5 -20.69 25.04 -13.08
N GLU A 6 -21.32 26.15 -12.74
CA GLU A 6 -22.22 26.86 -13.66
C GLU A 6 -21.48 27.37 -14.90
N VAL A 7 -20.34 28.04 -14.71
CA VAL A 7 -19.51 28.52 -15.84
C VAL A 7 -18.98 27.35 -16.67
N ALA A 8 -18.63 26.22 -16.04
CA ALA A 8 -18.18 25.03 -16.77
C ALA A 8 -19.32 24.37 -17.56
N ALA A 9 -20.55 24.37 -17.03
CA ALA A 9 -21.72 23.89 -17.75
C ALA A 9 -22.04 24.79 -18.96
N ALA A 10 -21.96 26.11 -18.79
CA ALA A 10 -22.07 27.06 -19.89
C ALA A 10 -20.98 26.84 -20.95
N ALA A 11 -19.74 26.59 -20.52
CA ALA A 11 -18.63 26.29 -21.42
C ALA A 11 -18.90 25.03 -22.26
N ARG A 12 -19.37 23.95 -21.63
CA ARG A 12 -19.70 22.69 -22.31
C ARG A 12 -20.83 22.84 -23.32
N ARG A 13 -21.86 23.63 -23.00
CA ARG A 13 -22.96 23.91 -23.94
C ARG A 13 -22.45 24.64 -25.18
N GLU A 14 -21.64 25.68 -24.98
CA GLU A 14 -21.09 26.45 -26.11
C GLU A 14 -20.09 25.64 -26.94
N LEU A 15 -19.24 24.83 -26.30
CA LEU A 15 -18.36 23.90 -27.01
C LEU A 15 -19.16 22.86 -27.81
N GLY A 16 -20.25 22.31 -27.24
CA GLY A 16 -21.14 21.39 -27.95
C GLY A 16 -21.78 22.03 -29.18
N ARG A 17 -22.17 23.31 -29.10
CA ARG A 17 -22.66 24.10 -30.24
C ARG A 17 -21.59 24.28 -31.31
N LEU A 18 -20.37 24.64 -30.91
CA LEU A 18 -19.25 24.85 -31.82
C LEU A 18 -18.80 23.55 -32.50
N ILE A 19 -18.79 22.42 -31.79
CA ILE A 19 -18.47 21.11 -32.35
C ILE A 19 -19.45 20.74 -33.46
N LYS A 20 -20.77 20.89 -33.22
CA LYS A 20 -21.79 20.62 -34.24
C LYS A 20 -21.66 21.52 -35.48
N LEU A 21 -21.35 22.81 -35.27
CA LEU A 21 -21.26 23.77 -36.37
C LEU A 21 -19.99 23.61 -37.22
N LYS A 22 -18.92 23.05 -36.64
CA LYS A 22 -17.57 23.00 -37.24
C LYS A 22 -17.02 21.59 -37.39
N GLU A 23 -17.89 20.58 -37.38
CA GLU A 23 -17.54 19.15 -37.39
C GLU A 23 -16.51 18.77 -38.46
N SER A 24 -16.68 19.28 -39.69
CA SER A 24 -15.78 19.01 -40.82
C SER A 24 -14.36 19.57 -40.67
N ALA A 25 -14.15 20.52 -39.74
CA ALA A 25 -12.83 21.11 -39.45
C ALA A 25 -12.12 20.43 -38.28
N LEU A 26 -12.79 19.55 -37.53
CA LEU A 26 -12.27 18.95 -36.31
C LEU A 26 -11.61 17.60 -36.57
N ALA A 27 -10.54 17.30 -35.84
CA ALA A 27 -9.92 15.98 -35.80
C ALA A 27 -10.73 14.99 -34.93
N THR A 28 -11.45 15.51 -33.94
CA THR A 28 -12.31 14.75 -33.03
C THR A 28 -13.54 15.56 -32.64
N ASN A 29 -14.70 14.92 -32.54
CA ASN A 29 -15.96 15.53 -32.10
C ASN A 29 -16.08 15.70 -30.59
N THR A 30 -14.95 15.86 -29.89
CA THR A 30 -14.88 16.06 -28.45
C THR A 30 -13.97 17.25 -28.13
N ALA A 31 -14.38 18.05 -27.15
CA ALA A 31 -13.52 19.09 -26.62
C ALA A 31 -12.42 18.46 -25.75
N SER A 32 -11.21 18.99 -25.85
CA SER A 32 -10.07 18.60 -25.04
C SER A 32 -9.69 19.72 -24.07
N VAL A 33 -8.76 19.44 -23.15
CA VAL A 33 -8.21 20.43 -22.22
C VAL A 33 -6.71 20.54 -22.44
N ARG A 34 -6.22 21.77 -22.62
CA ARG A 34 -4.80 22.13 -22.70
C ARG A 34 -4.53 23.31 -21.79
N ASP A 35 -3.51 23.22 -20.95
CA ASP A 35 -3.17 24.23 -19.93
C ASP A 35 -4.41 24.73 -19.16
N ASP A 36 -5.26 23.86 -18.62
CA ASP A 36 -6.49 24.27 -17.92
C ASP A 36 -7.46 25.15 -18.77
N ARG A 37 -7.43 25.04 -20.09
CA ARG A 37 -8.38 25.68 -21.02
C ARG A 37 -9.06 24.62 -21.87
N TYR A 38 -10.36 24.79 -22.07
CA TYR A 38 -11.05 24.01 -23.08
C TYR A 38 -10.60 24.43 -24.48
N VAL A 39 -10.25 23.45 -25.29
CA VAL A 39 -9.77 23.61 -26.66
C VAL A 39 -10.48 22.63 -27.58
N LEU A 40 -10.55 22.97 -28.86
CA LEU A 40 -10.99 22.09 -29.93
C LEU A 40 -9.78 21.57 -30.70
N GLN A 41 -9.83 20.30 -31.10
CA GLN A 41 -8.81 19.67 -31.93
C GLN A 41 -9.16 19.96 -33.39
N VAL A 42 -8.47 20.90 -34.02
CA VAL A 42 -8.74 21.35 -35.39
C VAL A 42 -7.67 20.79 -36.32
N LEU A 43 -8.07 20.22 -37.46
CA LEU A 43 -7.13 19.77 -38.47
C LEU A 43 -6.32 20.98 -39.00
N ALA A 44 -5.00 20.86 -39.09
CA ALA A 44 -4.13 21.99 -39.44
C ALA A 44 -4.53 22.66 -40.77
N LYS A 45 -4.95 21.86 -41.77
CA LYS A 45 -5.45 22.33 -43.07
C LYS A 45 -6.72 23.18 -42.97
N GLN A 46 -7.53 22.98 -41.93
CA GLN A 46 -8.81 23.66 -41.69
C GLN A 46 -8.73 24.72 -40.59
N ARG A 47 -7.51 25.17 -40.24
CA ARG A 47 -7.25 26.20 -39.22
C ARG A 47 -8.14 27.44 -39.34
N HIS A 48 -8.38 27.90 -40.56
CA HIS A 48 -9.15 29.12 -40.86
C HIS A 48 -10.64 28.99 -40.53
N GLN A 49 -11.20 27.77 -40.44
CA GLN A 49 -12.62 27.56 -40.17
C GLN A 49 -13.03 27.82 -38.71
N VAL A 50 -12.07 27.81 -37.78
CA VAL A 50 -12.29 27.99 -36.34
C VAL A 50 -11.52 29.22 -35.87
N ALA A 51 -12.23 30.34 -35.65
CA ALA A 51 -11.63 31.55 -35.08
C ALA A 51 -11.26 31.34 -33.60
N GLY A 52 -10.00 31.62 -33.25
CA GLY A 52 -9.48 31.37 -31.91
C GLY A 52 -7.96 31.42 -31.83
N THR A 53 -7.43 31.20 -30.64
CA THR A 53 -5.99 31.23 -30.34
C THR A 53 -5.45 29.81 -30.33
N VAL A 54 -4.38 29.53 -31.08
CA VAL A 54 -3.68 28.23 -31.01
C VAL A 54 -2.98 28.16 -29.66
N ARG A 55 -3.29 27.12 -28.87
CA ARG A 55 -2.71 26.89 -27.54
C ARG A 55 -1.61 25.85 -27.56
N ASP A 56 -1.76 24.86 -28.42
CA ASP A 56 -0.82 23.74 -28.52
C ASP A 56 -0.91 23.11 -29.92
N VAL A 57 0.07 22.29 -30.28
CA VAL A 57 0.18 21.61 -31.58
C VAL A 57 0.54 20.14 -31.34
N SER A 58 -0.08 19.22 -32.07
CA SER A 58 0.26 17.80 -31.96
C SER A 58 1.71 17.53 -32.37
N ALA A 59 2.32 16.45 -31.86
CA ALA A 59 3.71 16.08 -32.20
C ALA A 59 3.94 15.93 -33.73
N SER A 60 2.92 15.47 -34.46
CA SER A 60 2.94 15.35 -35.93
C SER A 60 2.66 16.66 -36.68
N GLY A 61 2.30 17.75 -35.99
CA GLY A 61 1.84 19.00 -36.58
C GLY A 61 0.46 18.96 -37.25
N ALA A 62 -0.16 17.78 -37.38
CA ALA A 62 -1.40 17.59 -38.13
C ALA A 62 -2.66 18.16 -37.42
N THR A 63 -2.61 18.34 -36.10
CA THR A 63 -3.74 18.81 -35.30
C THR A 63 -3.32 20.00 -34.44
N LEU A 64 -4.14 21.05 -34.50
CA LEU A 64 -3.96 22.27 -33.72
C LEU A 64 -4.99 22.28 -32.58
N PHE A 65 -4.54 22.53 -31.36
CA PHE A 65 -5.41 22.72 -30.21
C PHE A 65 -5.77 24.19 -30.11
N ILE A 66 -6.97 24.54 -30.56
CA ILE A 66 -7.41 25.94 -30.67
C ILE A 66 -8.40 26.23 -29.55
N GLU A 67 -8.19 27.32 -28.82
CA GLU A 67 -9.20 27.92 -27.95
C GLU A 67 -10.10 28.83 -28.79
N PRO A 68 -11.38 28.48 -29.02
CA PRO A 68 -12.27 29.30 -29.82
C PRO A 68 -12.55 30.67 -29.17
N LYS A 69 -12.68 31.71 -29.99
CA LYS A 69 -12.95 33.08 -29.52
C LYS A 69 -14.22 33.17 -28.64
N GLY A 70 -15.24 32.36 -28.94
CA GLY A 70 -16.49 32.32 -28.17
C GLY A 70 -16.36 31.73 -26.76
N ILE A 71 -15.34 30.89 -26.51
CA ILE A 71 -15.12 30.25 -25.20
C ILE A 71 -14.04 30.96 -24.37
N GLU A 72 -13.20 31.79 -24.98
CA GLU A 72 -12.07 32.45 -24.33
C GLU A 72 -12.44 33.25 -23.07
N PRO A 73 -13.55 34.04 -23.05
CA PRO A 73 -13.99 34.71 -21.82
C PRO A 73 -14.37 33.71 -20.72
N THR A 74 -15.04 32.64 -21.10
CA THR A 74 -15.49 31.57 -20.20
C THR A 74 -14.32 30.79 -19.61
N ASN A 75 -13.33 30.43 -20.43
CA ASN A 75 -12.08 29.80 -19.99
C ASN A 75 -11.29 30.71 -19.03
N THR A 76 -11.18 32.00 -19.35
CA THR A 76 -10.53 32.98 -18.48
C THR A 76 -11.26 33.08 -17.14
N LYS A 77 -12.60 33.14 -17.16
CA LYS A 77 -13.42 33.15 -15.95
C LYS A 77 -13.26 31.85 -15.13
N LEU A 78 -13.20 30.69 -15.78
CA LEU A 78 -12.97 29.41 -15.12
C LEU A 78 -11.63 29.37 -14.40
N ARG A 79 -10.54 29.81 -15.06
CA ARG A 79 -9.22 29.91 -14.42
C ARG A 79 -9.23 30.89 -13.23
N GLN A 80 -9.86 32.05 -13.36
CA GLN A 80 -9.99 33.01 -12.25
C GLN A 80 -10.75 32.40 -11.06
N LEU A 81 -11.87 31.72 -11.33
CA LEU A 81 -12.65 31.04 -10.29
C LEU A 81 -11.86 29.90 -9.64
N ALA A 82 -11.10 29.13 -10.42
CA ALA A 82 -10.23 28.07 -9.90
C ALA A 82 -9.11 28.63 -9.00
N LYS A 83 -8.45 29.72 -9.42
CA LYS A 83 -7.44 30.41 -8.59
C LYS A 83 -8.04 30.95 -7.29
N ARG A 84 -9.22 31.58 -7.36
CA ARG A 84 -9.93 32.09 -6.18
C ARG A 84 -10.32 30.95 -5.23
N GLU A 85 -10.80 29.84 -5.77
CA GLU A 85 -11.11 28.64 -5.00
C GLU A 85 -9.87 28.09 -4.29
N ALA A 86 -8.75 27.90 -5.01
CA ALA A 86 -7.50 27.44 -4.42
C ALA A 86 -6.94 28.40 -3.36
N ALA A 87 -7.11 29.72 -3.53
CA ALA A 87 -6.73 30.70 -2.51
C ALA A 87 -7.56 30.55 -1.23
N ILE A 88 -8.88 30.37 -1.37
CA ILE A 88 -9.78 30.12 -0.23
C ILE A 88 -9.41 28.80 0.45
N GLU A 89 -9.20 27.72 -0.30
CA GLU A 89 -8.79 26.42 0.25
C GLU A 89 -7.48 26.50 1.03
N ARG A 90 -6.49 27.25 0.51
CA ARG A 90 -5.23 27.51 1.24
C ARG A 90 -5.46 28.29 2.52
N ALA A 91 -6.30 29.32 2.50
CA ALA A 91 -6.61 30.12 3.69
C ALA A 91 -7.33 29.28 4.76
N VAL A 92 -8.33 28.49 4.35
CA VAL A 92 -9.04 27.57 5.24
C VAL A 92 -8.08 26.54 5.83
N ARG A 93 -7.25 25.89 5.00
CA ARG A 93 -6.25 24.93 5.47
C ARG A 93 -5.29 25.55 6.47
N LYS A 94 -4.76 26.75 6.18
CA LYS A 94 -3.86 27.48 7.10
C LYS A 94 -4.54 27.72 8.46
N ARG A 95 -5.80 28.18 8.45
CA ARG A 95 -6.57 28.41 9.67
C ARG A 95 -6.78 27.11 10.46
N LEU A 96 -7.19 26.02 9.80
CA LEU A 96 -7.41 24.73 10.45
C LEU A 96 -6.10 24.15 11.01
N SER A 97 -5.00 24.25 10.28
CA SER A 97 -3.67 23.85 10.76
C SER A 97 -3.23 24.65 11.99
N ALA A 98 -3.50 25.96 12.02
CA ALA A 98 -3.21 26.80 13.17
C ALA A 98 -4.03 26.38 14.40
N LEU A 99 -5.34 26.13 14.25
CA LEU A 99 -6.19 25.65 15.34
C LEU A 99 -5.68 24.34 15.96
N VAL A 100 -5.17 23.42 15.13
CA VAL A 100 -4.55 22.18 15.63
C VAL A 100 -3.28 22.49 16.41
N GLY A 101 -2.41 23.37 15.90
CA GLY A 101 -1.17 23.76 16.55
C GLY A 101 -1.36 24.58 17.84
N GLU A 102 -2.47 25.31 17.97
CA GLU A 102 -2.85 26.02 19.20
C GLU A 102 -3.37 25.05 20.26
N THR A 103 -4.15 24.06 19.84
CA THR A 103 -4.80 23.10 20.76
C THR A 103 -3.87 22.00 21.23
N LYS A 104 -2.84 21.67 20.43
CA LYS A 104 -1.94 20.54 20.68
C LYS A 104 -0.49 20.91 20.46
N THR A 105 0.33 20.55 21.45
CA THR A 105 1.78 20.59 21.30
C THR A 105 2.26 19.48 20.36
N ALA A 106 3.42 19.68 19.73
CA ALA A 106 4.07 18.64 18.93
C ALA A 106 4.31 17.36 19.76
N ALA A 107 4.64 17.51 21.05
CA ALA A 107 4.84 16.40 21.97
C ALA A 107 3.57 15.55 22.18
N GLU A 108 2.40 16.18 22.37
CA GLU A 108 1.12 15.46 22.48
C GLU A 108 0.78 14.70 21.19
N LEU A 109 1.02 15.31 20.02
CA LEU A 109 0.76 14.66 18.74
C LEU A 109 1.68 13.45 18.51
N HIS A 110 2.96 13.56 18.87
CA HIS A 110 3.90 12.43 18.80
C HIS A 110 3.55 11.33 19.81
N SER A 111 3.09 11.69 21.01
CA SER A 111 2.61 10.72 21.99
C SER A 111 1.38 9.97 21.47
N LEU A 112 0.42 10.68 20.87
CA LEU A 112 -0.76 10.09 20.24
C LEU A 112 -0.37 9.17 19.08
N GLN A 113 0.54 9.60 18.21
CA GLN A 113 1.04 8.79 17.11
C GLN A 113 1.68 7.50 17.64
N THR A 114 2.53 7.59 18.67
CA THR A 114 3.18 6.43 19.30
C THR A 114 2.15 5.45 19.87
N ALA A 115 1.14 5.97 20.57
CA ALA A 115 0.07 5.15 21.12
C ALA A 115 -0.72 4.42 20.02
N ILE A 116 -1.14 5.15 18.97
CA ILE A 116 -1.88 4.56 17.84
C ILE A 116 -1.02 3.52 17.12
N THR A 117 0.25 3.81 16.84
CA THR A 117 1.16 2.86 16.19
C THR A 117 1.38 1.60 17.03
N THR A 118 1.46 1.73 18.35
CA THR A 118 1.58 0.57 19.25
C THR A 118 0.35 -0.33 19.19
N VAL A 119 -0.85 0.27 19.22
CA VAL A 119 -2.12 -0.47 19.10
C VAL A 119 -2.25 -1.11 17.71
N ASP A 120 -1.92 -0.38 16.65
CA ASP A 120 -1.99 -0.88 15.27
C ASP A 120 -1.04 -2.06 15.05
N LEU A 121 0.21 -1.96 15.54
CA LEU A 121 1.18 -3.06 15.47
C LEU A 121 0.73 -4.28 16.26
N ALA A 122 0.17 -4.10 17.46
CA ALA A 122 -0.39 -5.19 18.25
C ALA A 122 -1.58 -5.87 17.53
N ALA A 123 -2.49 -5.07 16.96
CA ALA A 123 -3.62 -5.57 16.18
C ALA A 123 -3.17 -6.32 14.93
N ALA A 124 -2.16 -5.81 14.21
CA ALA A 124 -1.58 -6.46 13.04
C ALA A 124 -0.99 -7.82 13.39
N ARG A 125 -0.21 -7.91 14.48
CA ARG A 125 0.34 -9.17 15.00
C ARG A 125 -0.76 -10.17 15.35
N CYS A 126 -1.78 -9.73 16.09
CA CYS A 126 -2.92 -10.56 16.46
C CYS A 126 -3.68 -11.09 15.24
N ARG A 127 -3.98 -10.23 14.26
CA ARG A 127 -4.68 -10.62 13.03
C ARG A 127 -3.86 -11.59 12.18
N TYR A 128 -2.56 -11.32 12.03
CA TYR A 128 -1.65 -12.20 11.31
C TYR A 128 -1.61 -13.59 11.96
N SER A 129 -1.39 -13.63 13.28
CA SER A 129 -1.36 -14.87 14.05
C SER A 129 -2.69 -15.62 14.03
N ALA A 130 -3.82 -14.92 14.15
CA ALA A 130 -5.15 -15.54 14.07
C ALA A 130 -5.41 -16.14 12.68
N LYS A 131 -5.03 -15.44 11.61
CA LYS A 131 -5.17 -15.93 10.23
C LYS A 131 -4.38 -17.22 10.00
N LEU A 132 -3.25 -17.37 10.68
CA LEU A 132 -2.37 -18.54 10.60
C LEU A 132 -2.65 -19.61 11.66
N HIS A 133 -3.67 -19.42 12.52
CA HIS A 133 -3.95 -20.30 13.66
C HIS A 133 -2.72 -20.49 14.58
N GLY A 134 -1.90 -19.46 14.74
CA GLY A 134 -0.72 -19.51 15.59
C GLY A 134 -1.06 -19.56 17.09
N GLN A 135 -0.21 -20.24 17.86
CA GLN A 135 -0.34 -20.44 19.29
C GLN A 135 0.40 -19.40 20.12
N PRO A 136 -0.18 -18.94 21.25
CA PRO A 136 0.50 -18.02 22.16
C PRO A 136 1.80 -18.62 22.66
N VAL A 137 2.80 -17.77 22.88
CA VAL A 137 4.14 -18.18 23.30
C VAL A 137 4.46 -17.63 24.68
N ARG A 138 5.08 -18.46 25.52
CA ARG A 138 5.78 -18.03 26.73
C ARG A 138 7.26 -18.35 26.56
N PHE A 139 8.13 -17.39 26.89
CA PHE A 139 9.55 -17.68 26.96
C PHE A 139 9.87 -18.48 28.22
N CYS A 140 10.62 -19.56 28.07
CA CYS A 140 11.21 -20.27 29.20
C CYS A 140 12.65 -19.80 29.42
N GLY A 141 13.02 -19.57 30.69
CA GLY A 141 14.38 -19.25 31.08
C GLY A 141 15.28 -20.48 31.13
N ALA A 142 16.59 -20.29 30.99
CA ALA A 142 17.57 -21.39 31.11
C ALA A 142 17.49 -22.13 32.47
N ALA A 143 17.10 -21.42 33.53
CA ALA A 143 16.93 -21.97 34.87
C ALA A 143 15.68 -22.86 35.02
N GLU A 144 14.67 -22.73 34.15
CA GLU A 144 13.49 -23.60 34.16
C GLU A 144 13.82 -25.01 33.63
N GLY A 145 14.99 -25.19 32.99
CA GLY A 145 15.42 -26.48 32.48
C GLY A 145 14.46 -27.07 31.44
N GLN A 146 13.67 -26.24 30.76
CA GLN A 146 12.70 -26.70 29.77
C GLN A 146 13.33 -26.69 28.38
N GLY A 147 13.23 -27.84 27.70
CA GLY A 147 13.65 -28.00 26.32
C GLY A 147 12.72 -27.30 25.34
N LEU A 148 13.05 -27.35 24.04
CA LEU A 148 12.17 -26.91 22.99
C LEU A 148 11.22 -28.05 22.61
N GLN A 149 9.91 -27.80 22.63
CA GLN A 149 8.92 -28.75 22.14
C GLN A 149 7.88 -28.01 21.27
N LEU A 150 7.88 -28.31 19.97
CA LEU A 150 6.97 -27.74 18.98
C LEU A 150 6.33 -28.88 18.19
N THR A 151 5.02 -29.04 18.36
CA THR A 151 4.23 -30.08 17.68
C THR A 151 3.61 -29.53 16.40
N ALA A 152 3.65 -30.33 15.34
CA ALA A 152 3.14 -29.99 14.01
C ALA A 152 3.48 -28.56 13.55
N LEU A 153 4.75 -28.17 13.73
CA LEU A 153 5.30 -26.87 13.37
C LEU A 153 5.24 -26.63 11.85
N ARG A 154 4.86 -25.42 11.45
CA ARG A 154 4.72 -25.02 10.04
C ARG A 154 5.53 -23.78 9.70
N HIS A 155 6.10 -23.76 8.50
CA HIS A 155 6.82 -22.61 7.98
C HIS A 155 5.83 -21.51 7.58
N PRO A 156 5.86 -20.33 8.23
CA PRO A 156 4.84 -19.29 8.06
C PRO A 156 4.73 -18.79 6.61
N LEU A 157 5.85 -18.62 5.91
CA LEU A 157 5.83 -18.15 4.51
C LEU A 157 5.34 -19.20 3.50
N ILE A 158 5.44 -20.50 3.81
CA ILE A 158 4.98 -21.56 2.88
C ILE A 158 3.46 -21.68 2.95
N VAL A 159 2.90 -21.56 4.15
CA VAL A 159 1.45 -21.61 4.37
C VAL A 159 0.77 -20.25 4.11
N TRP A 160 1.55 -19.17 4.00
CA TRP A 160 1.04 -17.83 3.72
C TRP A 160 0.44 -17.75 2.31
N PRO A 161 -0.75 -17.14 2.17
CA PRO A 161 -1.40 -17.00 0.87
C PRO A 161 -0.73 -15.96 -0.03
N SER A 162 -0.80 -16.18 -1.34
CA SER A 162 -0.60 -15.12 -2.33
C SER A 162 -1.76 -14.11 -2.26
N ARG A 163 -1.61 -12.94 -2.90
CA ARG A 163 -2.69 -11.93 -2.93
C ARG A 163 -4.01 -12.54 -3.44
N GLY A 164 -5.06 -12.46 -2.62
CA GLY A 164 -6.39 -12.97 -2.93
C GLY A 164 -6.67 -14.40 -2.47
N GLU A 165 -5.69 -15.12 -1.92
CA GLU A 165 -5.85 -16.50 -1.43
C GLU A 165 -6.06 -16.58 0.10
N THR A 166 -6.54 -17.74 0.57
CA THR A 166 -6.64 -18.10 1.99
C THR A 166 -5.40 -18.87 2.44
N VAL A 167 -5.12 -18.82 3.76
CA VAL A 167 -4.02 -19.61 4.35
C VAL A 167 -4.25 -21.08 4.04
N ASN A 168 -3.22 -21.73 3.50
CA ASN A 168 -3.30 -23.13 3.12
C ASN A 168 -2.22 -23.95 3.82
N ALA A 169 -2.61 -24.61 4.91
CA ALA A 169 -1.74 -25.49 5.67
C ALA A 169 -1.32 -26.76 4.88
N SER A 170 -2.05 -27.17 3.83
CA SER A 170 -1.72 -28.36 3.03
C SER A 170 -0.51 -28.18 2.11
N ARG A 171 -0.02 -26.94 1.94
CA ARG A 171 1.21 -26.65 1.18
C ARG A 171 2.48 -27.22 1.81
N MET A 172 2.41 -27.68 3.05
CA MET A 172 3.54 -28.20 3.78
C MET A 172 3.13 -29.34 4.71
N VAL A 173 3.95 -30.38 4.76
CA VAL A 173 3.88 -31.40 5.81
C VAL A 173 4.45 -30.81 7.11
N PRO A 174 3.68 -30.77 8.21
CA PRO A 174 4.15 -30.19 9.47
C PRO A 174 5.29 -31.04 10.09
N MET A 175 6.10 -30.42 10.94
CA MET A 175 7.25 -31.08 11.58
C MET A 175 7.16 -31.11 13.10
N GLU A 176 7.63 -32.19 13.69
CA GLU A 176 7.77 -32.35 15.15
C GLU A 176 9.20 -31.98 15.55
N ILE A 177 9.35 -31.04 16.48
CA ILE A 177 10.66 -30.65 17.02
C ILE A 177 10.64 -30.82 18.54
N SER A 178 11.48 -31.72 19.04
CA SER A 178 11.71 -31.92 20.48
C SER A 178 13.21 -31.93 20.76
N VAL A 179 13.69 -30.94 21.50
CA VAL A 179 15.10 -30.79 21.89
C VAL A 179 15.17 -30.65 23.41
N PRO A 180 15.66 -31.67 24.13
CA PRO A 180 15.84 -31.61 25.58
C PRO A 180 16.78 -30.47 26.01
N PRO A 181 16.63 -29.94 27.22
CA PRO A 181 17.44 -28.83 27.73
C PRO A 181 18.95 -29.14 27.80
N SER A 182 19.33 -30.41 27.93
CA SER A 182 20.72 -30.86 27.96
C SER A 182 21.40 -30.91 26.59
N VAL A 183 20.61 -30.88 25.50
CA VAL A 183 21.10 -30.99 24.13
C VAL A 183 21.46 -29.60 23.60
N ARG A 184 22.74 -29.40 23.26
CA ARG A 184 23.24 -28.13 22.72
C ARG A 184 23.45 -28.13 21.21
N SER A 185 23.49 -29.29 20.59
CA SER A 185 23.70 -29.46 19.16
C SER A 185 22.80 -30.57 18.63
N VAL A 186 22.16 -30.31 17.49
CA VAL A 186 21.31 -31.26 16.78
C VAL A 186 21.86 -31.37 15.36
N VAL A 187 22.21 -32.60 14.96
CA VAL A 187 22.71 -32.89 13.61
C VAL A 187 21.57 -33.45 12.77
N ILE A 188 21.24 -32.78 11.67
CA ILE A 188 20.19 -33.21 10.73
C ILE A 188 20.86 -33.76 9.48
N THR A 189 20.69 -35.06 9.23
CA THR A 189 21.24 -35.75 8.05
C THR A 189 20.12 -36.13 7.06
N GLY A 190 20.48 -36.42 5.81
CA GLY A 190 19.55 -36.81 4.75
C GLY A 190 19.85 -36.14 3.39
N PRO A 191 19.10 -36.47 2.33
CA PRO A 191 19.29 -35.89 0.99
C PRO A 191 18.97 -34.38 0.97
N ASN A 192 19.56 -33.62 0.03
CA ASN A 192 19.40 -32.16 -0.04
C ASN A 192 17.95 -31.70 -0.28
N THR A 193 17.17 -32.50 -1.00
CA THR A 193 15.74 -32.27 -1.22
C THR A 193 14.85 -32.70 -0.04
N GLY A 194 15.42 -33.28 1.02
CA GLY A 194 14.70 -33.82 2.18
C GLY A 194 14.18 -32.78 3.18
N GLY A 195 14.09 -31.51 2.81
CA GLY A 195 13.50 -30.47 3.67
C GLY A 195 14.37 -30.00 4.84
N LYS A 196 15.66 -30.40 4.92
CA LYS A 196 16.58 -29.99 6.01
C LYS A 196 16.66 -28.48 6.17
N THR A 197 16.88 -27.76 5.06
CA THR A 197 16.94 -26.30 5.05
C THR A 197 15.61 -25.66 5.46
N VAL A 198 14.48 -26.25 5.05
CA VAL A 198 13.15 -25.79 5.45
C VAL A 198 12.95 -25.99 6.95
N CYS A 199 13.40 -27.11 7.52
CA CYS A 199 13.37 -27.37 8.96
C CYS A 199 14.12 -26.28 9.75
N LEU A 200 15.37 -26.01 9.39
CA LEU A 200 16.19 -24.97 10.04
C LEU A 200 15.57 -23.57 9.92
N LYS A 201 15.10 -23.20 8.72
CA LYS A 201 14.40 -21.92 8.50
C LYS A 201 13.11 -21.82 9.31
N THR A 202 12.34 -22.90 9.39
CA THR A 202 11.09 -22.94 10.16
C THR A 202 11.36 -22.72 11.64
N LEU A 203 12.37 -23.40 12.19
CA LEU A 203 12.76 -23.25 13.59
C LEU A 203 13.27 -21.83 13.90
N GLY A 204 14.15 -21.29 13.05
CA GLY A 204 14.64 -19.92 13.19
C GLY A 204 13.52 -18.89 13.09
N MET A 205 12.60 -19.07 12.15
CA MET A 205 11.40 -18.22 12.04
C MET A 205 10.52 -18.31 13.27
N ALA A 206 10.29 -19.51 13.85
CA ALA A 206 9.51 -19.65 15.07
C ALA A 206 10.12 -18.85 16.24
N ALA A 207 11.44 -18.93 16.43
CA ALA A 207 12.16 -18.15 17.43
C ALA A 207 12.05 -16.63 17.20
N LEU A 208 12.21 -16.18 15.95
CA LEU A 208 12.08 -14.76 15.59
C LEU A 208 10.64 -14.25 15.73
N MET A 209 9.65 -15.06 15.36
CA MET A 209 8.24 -14.74 15.52
C MET A 209 7.88 -14.56 16.99
N ALA A 210 8.30 -15.49 17.85
CA ALA A 210 8.13 -15.35 19.30
C ALA A 210 8.73 -14.02 19.81
N LYS A 211 9.97 -13.70 19.41
CA LYS A 211 10.63 -12.43 19.78
C LYS A 211 9.91 -11.19 19.26
N ALA A 212 9.33 -11.28 18.07
CA ALA A 212 8.56 -10.20 17.47
C ALA A 212 7.16 -10.04 18.11
N GLY A 213 6.80 -10.85 19.11
CA GLY A 213 5.47 -10.84 19.72
C GLY A 213 4.39 -11.47 18.82
N LEU A 214 4.80 -12.31 17.87
CA LEU A 214 3.91 -13.12 17.04
C LEU A 214 3.73 -14.50 17.67
N ARG A 215 2.56 -15.09 17.45
CA ARG A 215 2.26 -16.47 17.80
C ARG A 215 2.94 -17.45 16.86
N VAL A 216 3.39 -18.61 17.36
CA VAL A 216 4.10 -19.63 16.59
C VAL A 216 3.12 -20.61 15.94
N LEU A 217 3.39 -21.01 14.70
CA LEU A 217 2.50 -21.89 13.92
C LEU A 217 2.77 -23.36 14.25
N CYS A 218 2.14 -23.83 15.31
CA CYS A 218 2.21 -25.20 15.79
C CYS A 218 0.84 -25.61 16.33
N GLU A 219 0.68 -26.87 16.68
CA GLU A 219 -0.51 -27.32 17.41
C GLU A 219 -0.50 -26.80 18.85
N PRO A 220 -1.67 -26.59 19.48
CA PRO A 220 -1.74 -26.19 20.87
C PRO A 220 -1.13 -27.28 21.77
N THR A 221 -0.65 -26.86 22.93
CA THR A 221 -0.23 -27.81 23.97
C THR A 221 -1.44 -28.60 24.47
N ALA A 222 -1.21 -29.80 24.99
CA ALA A 222 -2.29 -30.64 25.52
C ALA A 222 -3.08 -29.98 26.67
N THR A 223 -2.44 -29.06 27.41
CA THR A 223 -3.04 -28.30 28.52
C THR A 223 -3.70 -27.00 28.07
N GLY A 224 -3.50 -26.57 26.82
CA GLY A 224 -3.93 -25.26 26.32
C GLY A 224 -3.06 -24.09 26.81
N GLU A 225 -1.98 -24.36 27.54
CA GLU A 225 -1.01 -23.35 27.95
C GLU A 225 -0.19 -22.83 26.77
N PRO A 226 0.37 -21.61 26.86
CA PRO A 226 1.27 -21.09 25.84
C PRO A 226 2.43 -22.03 25.54
N VAL A 227 2.77 -22.13 24.27
CA VAL A 227 3.91 -22.92 23.79
C VAL A 227 5.20 -22.32 24.34
N LEU A 228 6.09 -23.21 24.78
CA LEU A 228 7.35 -22.82 25.40
C LEU A 228 8.43 -22.70 24.33
N VAL A 229 9.04 -21.52 24.27
CA VAL A 229 10.16 -21.26 23.36
C VAL A 229 11.33 -20.71 24.19
N PRO A 230 12.55 -21.26 24.05
CA PRO A 230 13.71 -20.70 24.73
C PRO A 230 13.96 -19.25 24.31
N HIS A 231 14.38 -18.42 25.26
CA HIS A 231 14.77 -17.06 24.95
C HIS A 231 16.20 -17.01 24.38
N TYR A 232 16.31 -17.07 23.05
CA TYR A 232 17.61 -16.96 22.36
C TYR A 232 18.12 -15.53 22.36
N SER A 233 19.38 -15.27 22.70
CA SER A 233 19.94 -13.91 22.58
C SER A 233 20.06 -13.46 21.13
N ALA A 234 20.47 -14.38 20.24
CA ALA A 234 20.56 -14.19 18.80
C ALA A 234 20.07 -15.43 18.06
N VAL A 235 19.57 -15.24 16.83
CA VAL A 235 19.28 -16.33 15.88
C VAL A 235 20.22 -16.10 14.70
N MET A 236 21.23 -16.95 14.57
CA MET A 236 22.25 -16.87 13.52
C MET A 236 21.98 -17.97 12.50
N ALA A 237 22.22 -17.67 11.22
CA ALA A 237 21.98 -18.59 10.14
C ALA A 237 23.13 -18.47 9.14
N ASP A 238 23.78 -19.59 8.87
CA ASP A 238 24.68 -19.79 7.74
C ASP A 238 24.04 -20.87 6.87
N ILE A 239 23.38 -20.45 5.79
CA ILE A 239 22.50 -21.30 4.98
C ILE A 239 22.80 -21.06 3.51
N GLY A 240 23.57 -21.97 2.93
CA GLY A 240 23.94 -21.96 1.52
C GLY A 240 25.29 -22.65 1.36
N ASP A 241 25.59 -23.09 0.14
CA ASP A 241 26.96 -23.17 -0.34
C ASP A 241 27.19 -21.92 -1.18
N ASP A 242 28.36 -21.28 -1.12
CA ASP A 242 28.84 -20.29 -2.10
C ASP A 242 29.04 -20.90 -3.52
N GLN A 243 28.41 -22.04 -3.80
CA GLN A 243 28.37 -22.68 -5.11
C GLN A 243 27.04 -22.39 -5.80
N SER A 244 26.82 -21.14 -6.23
CA SER A 244 26.05 -20.81 -7.45
C SER A 244 26.35 -19.40 -7.94
#